data_AF-A0A9D4CYL0-F1
#
_entry.id   AF-A0A9D4CYL0-F1
#
_cell.length_a   1.000
_cell.length_b   1.000
_cell.length_c   1.000
_cell.angle_alpha   90.00
_cell.angle_beta   90.00
_cell.angle_gamma   90.00
#
_symmetry.space_group_name_H-M   'P 1'
#
loop_
_entity.id
_entity.type
_entity.pdbx_description
1 polymer ?
#
loop_
_entity_poly.entity_id
_entity_poly.type
_entity_poly.pdbx_seq_one_letter_code
_entity_poly.pdbx_strand_id
1 'polypeptide(L)'
;MNPLALEIWVYISAAYFVVSLTIFIIARFSPYEWYNPHPCNPETDTVENIFSLSNSFWFCVGTLMQQGSDINSRAVSTRIVGSTWWLFTIIIISSYTANLAAFLTVERMVSPIESAEDLADQTDI
;
A
#
# COMPACT_ATOMS: atom_id res chain seq x y z
N MET A 1 5.92 10.10 -21.04
CA MET A 1 5.42 8.80 -20.58
C MET A 1 4.83 9.01 -19.21
N ASN A 2 3.53 8.77 -19.02
CA ASN A 2 2.91 8.98 -17.70
C ASN A 2 3.57 8.04 -16.67
N PRO A 3 3.90 8.52 -15.46
CA PRO A 3 4.78 7.83 -14.51
C PRO A 3 4.25 6.46 -14.01
N LEU A 4 3.04 6.07 -14.40
CA LEU A 4 2.52 4.71 -14.24
C LEU A 4 1.49 4.42 -15.35
N ALA A 5 1.60 3.27 -16.03
CA ALA A 5 0.55 2.81 -16.94
C ALA A 5 -0.74 2.54 -16.15
N LEU A 6 -1.89 2.92 -16.71
CA LEU A 6 -3.22 2.74 -16.09
C LEU A 6 -3.47 1.28 -15.68
N GLU A 7 -2.89 0.34 -16.41
CA GLU A 7 -2.90 -1.09 -16.11
C GLU A 7 -2.40 -1.41 -14.68
N ILE A 8 -1.31 -0.79 -14.24
CA ILE A 8 -0.72 -1.06 -12.92
C ILE A 8 -1.66 -0.59 -11.80
N TRP A 9 -2.33 0.55 -11.97
CA TRP A 9 -3.34 1.03 -11.02
C TRP A 9 -4.50 0.04 -10.88
N VAL A 10 -4.97 -0.53 -12.00
CA VAL A 10 -6.01 -1.56 -11.99
C VAL A 10 -5.53 -2.80 -11.23
N TYR A 11 -4.29 -3.25 -11.45
CA TYR A 11 -3.71 -4.38 -10.71
C TYR A 11 -3.57 -4.09 -9.21
N ILE A 12 -3.14 -2.88 -8.82
CA ILE A 12 -3.04 -2.47 -7.41
C ILE A 12 -4.43 -2.47 -6.76
N SER A 13 -5.44 -1.89 -7.42
CA SER A 13 -6.82 -1.89 -6.92
C SER A 13 -7.35 -3.31 -6.76
N ALA A 14 -7.16 -4.19 -7.76
CA ALA A 14 -7.59 -5.58 -7.68
C ALA A 14 -6.89 -6.33 -6.53
N ALA A 15 -5.57 -6.19 -6.39
CA ALA A 15 -4.80 -6.80 -5.32
C ALA A 15 -5.26 -6.31 -3.93
N TYR A 16 -5.55 -5.02 -3.80
CA TYR A 16 -6.10 -4.44 -2.57
C TYR A 16 -7.42 -5.10 -2.14
N PHE A 17 -8.36 -5.29 -3.07
CA PHE A 17 -9.62 -5.98 -2.77
C PHE A 17 -9.38 -7.44 -2.38
N VAL A 18 -8.54 -8.16 -3.13
CA VAL A 18 -8.24 -9.58 -2.87
C VAL A 18 -7.62 -9.77 -1.49
N VAL A 19 -6.63 -8.95 -1.13
CA VAL A 19 -5.94 -9.05 0.17
C VAL A 19 -6.88 -8.68 1.32
N SER A 20 -7.68 -7.62 1.17
CA SER A 20 -8.65 -7.21 2.19
C SER A 20 -9.66 -8.31 2.48
N LEU A 21 -10.17 -8.98 1.44
CA LEU A 21 -11.07 -10.13 1.57
C LEU A 21 -10.36 -11.35 2.18
N THR A 22 -9.12 -11.61 1.80
CA THR A 22 -8.32 -12.73 2.33
C THR A 22 -8.07 -12.56 3.83
N ILE A 23 -7.71 -11.36 4.27
CA ILE A 23 -7.56 -11.02 5.70
C ILE A 23 -8.88 -11.24 6.44
N PHE A 24 -10.00 -10.73 5.91
CA PHE A 24 -11.32 -10.90 6.52
C PHE A 24 -11.70 -12.39 6.68
N ILE A 25 -11.49 -13.19 5.64
CA ILE A 25 -11.80 -14.63 5.64
C ILE A 25 -10.93 -15.36 6.68
N ILE A 26 -9.61 -15.15 6.65
CA ILE A 26 -8.68 -15.81 7.56
C ILE A 26 -8.94 -15.41 9.01
N ALA A 27 -9.20 -14.13 9.25
CA ALA A 27 -9.51 -13.66 10.59
C ALA A 27 -10.82 -14.25 11.13
N ARG A 28 -11.82 -14.50 10.28
CA ARG A 28 -13.08 -15.13 10.71
C ARG A 28 -12.89 -16.60 11.07
N PHE A 29 -12.05 -17.33 10.32
CA PHE A 29 -11.79 -18.75 10.53
C PHE A 29 -10.76 -19.04 11.62
N SER A 30 -9.86 -18.10 11.91
CA SER A 30 -8.82 -18.30 12.92
C SER A 30 -9.39 -18.07 14.32
N PRO A 31 -9.55 -19.11 15.16
CA PRO A 31 -10.09 -18.96 16.53
C PRO A 31 -9.18 -18.09 17.41
N TYR A 32 -7.91 -17.93 17.05
CA TYR A 32 -6.93 -17.11 17.78
C TYR A 32 -7.14 -15.60 17.63
N GLU A 33 -7.93 -15.15 16.64
CA GLU A 33 -8.30 -13.73 16.52
C GLU A 33 -9.48 -13.36 17.43
N TRP A 34 -10.20 -14.35 17.95
CA TRP A 34 -11.32 -14.16 18.86
C TRP A 34 -10.79 -14.00 20.28
N TYR A 35 -11.12 -12.88 20.93
CA TYR A 35 -10.70 -12.63 22.31
C TYR A 35 -11.82 -12.09 23.18
N ASN A 36 -11.76 -12.39 24.47
CA ASN A 36 -12.69 -11.86 25.45
C ASN A 36 -12.28 -10.40 25.79
N PRO A 37 -13.14 -9.40 25.53
CA PRO A 37 -12.85 -8.00 25.86
C PRO A 37 -12.77 -7.72 27.37
N HIS A 38 -13.35 -8.60 28.20
CA HIS A 38 -13.35 -8.49 29.65
C HIS A 38 -12.59 -9.66 30.29
N PRO A 39 -11.25 -9.63 30.33
CA PRO A 39 -10.44 -10.72 30.90
C PRO A 39 -10.68 -10.92 32.41
N CYS A 40 -11.29 -9.95 33.09
CA CYS A 40 -11.66 -10.01 34.50
C CYS A 40 -12.92 -10.85 34.78
N ASN A 41 -13.72 -11.18 33.75
CA ASN A 41 -14.92 -12.01 33.88
C ASN A 41 -14.80 -13.27 33.00
N PRO A 42 -14.25 -14.38 33.53
CA PRO A 42 -14.01 -15.60 32.78
C PRO A 42 -15.28 -16.35 32.35
N GLU A 43 -16.45 -16.00 32.90
CA GLU A 43 -17.75 -16.60 32.53
C GLU A 43 -18.44 -15.90 31.35
N THR A 44 -17.81 -14.87 30.76
CA THR A 44 -18.39 -14.17 29.62
C THR A 44 -18.07 -14.92 28.32
N ASP A 45 -19.08 -15.54 27.71
CA ASP A 45 -18.97 -16.22 26.41
C ASP A 45 -18.82 -15.26 25.21
N THR A 46 -18.77 -13.94 25.45
CA THR A 46 -18.65 -12.93 24.40
C THR A 46 -17.19 -12.84 23.93
N VAL A 47 -16.94 -13.31 22.71
CA VAL A 47 -15.66 -13.14 22.03
C VAL A 47 -15.80 -12.13 20.89
N GLU A 48 -14.84 -11.23 20.78
CA GLU A 48 -14.79 -10.19 19.76
C GLU A 48 -13.65 -10.44 18.78
N ASN A 49 -13.85 -10.02 17.53
CA ASN A 49 -12.85 -10.05 16.48
C ASN A 49 -12.71 -8.64 15.90
N ILE A 50 -11.48 -8.10 15.92
CA ILE A 50 -11.18 -6.73 15.49
C ILE A 50 -11.27 -6.60 13.95
N PHE A 51 -11.07 -7.69 13.21
CA PHE A 51 -11.15 -7.71 11.75
C PHE A 51 -12.60 -7.88 11.27
N SER A 52 -13.36 -6.79 11.30
CA SER A 52 -14.54 -6.63 10.45
C SER A 52 -14.13 -6.41 8.99
N LEU A 53 -15.08 -6.50 8.05
CA LEU A 53 -14.81 -6.24 6.62
C LEU A 53 -14.22 -4.84 6.43
N SER A 54 -14.87 -3.82 7.01
CA SER A 54 -14.40 -2.42 6.96
C SER A 54 -13.02 -2.24 7.59
N ASN A 55 -12.75 -2.90 8.72
CA ASN A 55 -11.46 -2.85 9.38
C ASN A 55 -10.36 -3.54 8.57
N SER A 56 -10.70 -4.60 7.82
CA SER A 56 -9.76 -5.28 6.91
C SER A 56 -9.36 -4.36 5.75
N PHE A 57 -10.34 -3.66 5.16
CA PHE A 57 -10.07 -2.64 4.15
C PHE A 57 -9.24 -1.47 4.72
N TRP A 58 -9.57 -1.00 5.92
CA TRP A 58 -8.83 0.08 6.59
C TRP A 58 -7.38 -0.31 6.88
N PHE A 59 -7.14 -1.53 7.37
CA PHE A 59 -5.81 -2.10 7.56
C PHE A 59 -5.00 -2.08 6.26
N CYS A 60 -5.58 -2.54 5.16
CA CYS A 60 -4.90 -2.53 3.86
C CYS A 60 -4.58 -1.10 3.36
N VAL A 61 -5.47 -0.12 3.57
CA VAL A 61 -5.21 1.30 3.23
C VAL A 61 -4.10 1.89 4.10
N GLY A 62 -4.15 1.69 5.42
CA GLY A 62 -3.14 2.21 6.35
C GLY A 62 -1.74 1.66 6.04
N THR A 63 -1.67 0.40 5.62
CA THR A 63 -0.40 -0.23 5.18
C THR A 63 0.08 0.35 3.84
N LEU A 64 -0.82 0.54 2.88
CA LEU A 64 -0.50 1.14 1.57
C LEU A 64 0.00 2.60 1.71
N MET A 65 -0.56 3.36 2.64
CA MET A 65 -0.13 4.74 2.92
C MET A 65 1.12 4.82 3.81
N GLN A 66 1.69 3.69 4.22
CA GLN A 66 2.80 3.59 5.19
C GLN A 66 2.53 4.27 6.54
N GLN A 67 1.25 4.53 6.90
CA GLN A 67 0.86 5.14 8.18
C GLN A 67 0.64 4.09 9.27
N GLY A 68 0.47 2.82 8.88
CA GLY A 68 0.05 1.76 9.81
C GLY A 68 -1.41 1.89 10.21
N SER A 69 -1.87 1.01 11.08
CA SER A 69 -3.22 1.04 11.64
C SER A 69 -3.20 0.62 13.10
N ASP A 70 -4.11 1.14 13.91
CA ASP A 70 -4.29 0.70 15.31
C ASP A 70 -4.80 -0.75 15.43
N ILE A 71 -5.13 -1.38 14.31
CA ILE A 71 -5.56 -2.77 14.21
C ILE A 71 -4.34 -3.68 14.21
N ASN A 72 -4.21 -4.50 15.25
CA ASN A 72 -3.12 -5.47 15.36
C ASN A 72 -3.64 -6.90 15.19
N SER A 73 -3.00 -7.67 14.30
CA SER A 73 -3.29 -9.08 14.10
C SER A 73 -2.72 -9.94 15.23
N ARG A 74 -3.57 -10.80 15.80
CA ARG A 74 -3.17 -11.71 16.87
C ARG A 74 -2.73 -13.06 16.32
N ALA A 75 -3.41 -13.57 15.30
CA ALA A 75 -3.09 -14.86 14.72
C ALA A 75 -1.88 -14.77 13.78
N VAL A 76 -1.03 -15.80 13.82
CA VAL A 76 0.15 -15.92 12.96
C VAL A 76 -0.25 -15.95 11.47
N SER A 77 -1.38 -16.58 11.14
CA SER A 77 -1.92 -16.64 9.77
C SER A 77 -2.20 -15.25 9.20
N THR A 78 -2.88 -14.40 9.97
CA THR A 78 -3.22 -13.02 9.57
C THR A 78 -1.97 -12.16 9.46
N ARG A 79 -0.99 -12.37 10.35
CA ARG A 79 0.31 -11.68 10.30
C ARG A 79 1.07 -12.00 9.02
N ILE A 80 1.14 -13.26 8.61
CA ILE A 80 1.84 -13.66 7.37
C ILE A 80 1.24 -12.95 6.17
N VAL A 81 -0.10 -12.94 6.05
CA VAL A 81 -0.79 -12.23 4.96
C VAL A 81 -0.51 -10.72 5.00
N GLY A 82 -0.57 -10.12 6.19
CA GLY A 82 -0.21 -8.71 6.38
C GLY A 82 1.23 -8.41 6.00
N SER A 83 2.19 -9.27 6.34
CA SER A 83 3.59 -9.13 5.96
C SER A 83 3.81 -9.25 4.45
N THR A 84 3.12 -10.18 3.78
CA THR A 84 3.17 -10.30 2.32
C THR A 84 2.61 -9.04 1.65
N TRP A 85 1.47 -8.52 2.14
CA TRP A 85 0.91 -7.26 1.66
C TRP A 85 1.88 -6.09 1.86
N TRP A 86 2.47 -6.00 3.04
CA TRP A 86 3.43 -4.95 3.36
C TRP A 86 4.65 -4.97 2.43
N LEU A 87 5.24 -6.14 2.19
CA LEU A 87 6.34 -6.28 1.22
C LEU A 87 5.94 -5.85 -0.19
N PHE A 88 4.75 -6.26 -0.63
CA PHE A 88 4.21 -5.84 -1.92
C PHE A 88 4.08 -4.31 -2.02
N THR A 89 3.55 -3.65 -0.99
CA THR A 89 3.40 -2.19 -0.98
C THR A 89 4.73 -1.45 -1.03
N ILE A 90 5.75 -1.92 -0.29
CA ILE A 90 7.10 -1.32 -0.32
C ILE A 90 7.70 -1.40 -1.72
N ILE A 91 7.60 -2.55 -2.40
CA ILE A 91 8.15 -2.72 -3.75
C ILE A 91 7.48 -1.74 -4.72
N ILE A 92 6.15 -1.65 -4.70
CA ILE A 92 5.38 -0.77 -5.59
C ILE A 92 5.72 0.70 -5.36
N ILE A 93 5.71 1.17 -4.11
CA ILE A 93 6.01 2.57 -3.78
C ILE A 93 7.46 2.91 -4.14
N SER A 94 8.39 1.98 -3.89
CA SER A 94 9.80 2.17 -4.25
C SER A 94 9.98 2.30 -5.76
N SER A 95 9.34 1.44 -6.55
CA SER A 95 9.36 1.52 -8.02
C SER A 95 8.71 2.80 -8.54
N TYR A 96 7.59 3.22 -7.97
CA TYR A 96 6.93 4.48 -8.32
C TYR A 96 7.84 5.69 -8.02
N THR A 97 8.45 5.70 -6.84
CA THR A 97 9.38 6.76 -6.42
C THR A 97 10.62 6.81 -7.33
N ALA A 98 11.17 5.65 -7.72
CA ALA A 98 12.28 5.57 -8.65
C ALA A 98 11.91 6.10 -10.05
N ASN A 99 10.74 5.72 -10.58
CA ASN A 99 10.25 6.21 -11.87
C ASN A 99 9.99 7.72 -11.85
N LEU A 100 9.41 8.23 -10.76
CA LEU A 100 9.19 9.66 -10.59
C LEU A 100 10.53 10.43 -10.50
N ALA A 101 11.50 9.92 -9.76
CA ALA A 101 12.83 10.52 -9.66
C ALA A 101 13.55 10.55 -11.02
N ALA A 102 13.50 9.45 -11.78
CA ALA A 102 14.05 9.38 -13.12
C ALA A 102 13.38 10.39 -14.07
N PHE A 103 12.07 10.59 -13.95
CA PHE A 103 11.36 11.61 -14.72
C PHE A 103 11.84 13.03 -14.39
N LEU A 104 11.94 13.36 -13.10
CA LEU A 104 12.38 14.68 -12.63
C LEU A 104 13.85 14.99 -13.00
N THR A 105 14.72 14.00 -13.15
CA THR A 105 16.10 14.22 -13.58
C THR A 105 16.23 14.37 -15.09
N VAL A 106 15.38 13.71 -15.89
CA VAL A 106 15.39 13.81 -17.36
C VAL A 106 14.88 15.18 -17.83
N GLU A 107 13.82 15.73 -17.24
CA GLU A 107 13.36 17.10 -17.57
C GLU A 107 14.41 18.16 -17.25
N ARG A 108 15.36 17.86 -16.35
CA ARG A 108 16.46 18.75 -15.97
C ARG A 108 17.72 18.61 -16.83
N MET A 109 17.78 17.62 -17.72
CA MET A 109 18.93 17.34 -18.60
C MET A 109 18.74 17.83 -20.04
N VAL A 110 17.62 18.47 -20.37
CA VAL A 110 17.50 19.20 -21.63
C VAL A 110 18.17 20.56 -21.41
N SER A 111 19.41 20.72 -21.85
CA SER A 111 20.02 22.04 -21.92
C SER A 111 19.21 22.88 -22.92
N PRO A 112 18.87 24.14 -22.62
CA PRO A 112 18.09 24.97 -23.55
C PRO A 112 18.78 25.19 -24.91
N ILE A 113 20.07 24.85 -25.03
CA ILE A 113 20.92 25.08 -26.18
C ILE A 113 21.76 23.81 -26.39
N GLU A 114 21.61 23.13 -27.52
CA GLU A 114 22.40 21.93 -27.85
C GLU A 114 23.50 22.21 -28.89
N SER A 115 23.49 23.37 -29.56
CA SER A 115 24.46 23.73 -30.62
C SER A 115 24.77 25.25 -30.69
N ALA A 116 25.89 25.61 -31.32
CA ALA A 116 26.24 27.02 -31.60
C ALA A 116 25.25 27.70 -32.56
N GLU A 117 24.50 26.91 -33.34
CA GLU A 117 23.44 27.38 -34.24
C GLU A 117 22.15 27.71 -33.47
N ASP A 118 21.79 26.93 -32.44
CA ASP A 118 20.70 27.25 -31.48
C ASP A 118 20.96 28.57 -30.72
N LEU A 119 22.22 28.88 -30.44
CA LEU A 119 22.65 30.15 -29.84
C LEU A 119 22.48 31.35 -30.78
N ALA A 120 22.59 31.15 -32.09
CA ALA A 120 22.54 32.21 -33.09
C ALA A 120 21.10 32.58 -33.46
N ASP A 121 20.18 31.62 -33.40
CA ASP A 121 18.75 31.80 -33.69
C ASP A 121 17.92 32.23 -32.47
N GLN A 122 18.52 32.30 -31.28
CA GLN A 122 17.83 32.71 -30.05
C GLN A 122 17.55 34.22 -30.05
N THR A 123 16.28 34.61 -30.26
CA THR A 123 15.83 36.02 -30.30
C THR A 123 15.25 36.57 -28.99
N ASP A 124 15.10 35.73 -27.95
CA ASP A 124 14.70 36.17 -26.61
C ASP A 124 15.95 36.36 -25.73
N ILE A 125 16.03 37.56 -25.09
CA ILE A 125 17.11 37.99 -24.18
C ILE A 125 16.96 37.31 -22.82
#